data_AF-A0A2D5HF56-F1
#
_entry.id   AF-A0A2D5HF56-F1
#
_cell.length_a   1.000
_cell.length_b   1.000
_cell.length_c   1.000
_cell.angle_alpha   90.00
_cell.angle_beta   90.00
_cell.angle_gamma   90.00
#
_symmetry.space_group_name_H-M   'P 1'
#
loop_
_entity.id
_entity.type
_entity.pdbx_description
1 polymer ?
#
loop_
_entity_poly.entity_id
_entity_poly.type
_entity_poly.pdbx_seq_one_letter_code
_entity_poly.pdbx_strand_id
1 'polypeptide(L)'
;MTTIVLSNGHLRSETVEAAIDALIEMLNDHPLNRLFEKYGDFVERDARNLRGEWLEGVENAISFFGNFFDRSHVFSIVSNDPHHVERLCAAIAANRQRPDYLRQPPPYDPDKLVIERKRFSTIQGEVLLTYEGQRIEQYGDTIRLDGRGNYEGHEDHYWHDIAKRDLARRHVEAFDRSMTASEALPPT
;
A
#
# COMPACT_ATOMS: atom_id res chain seq x y z
N MET A 1 7.14 -25.19 18.72
CA MET A 1 6.78 -24.52 17.46
C MET A 1 5.29 -24.30 17.49
N THR A 2 4.87 -23.08 17.20
CA THR A 2 3.50 -22.60 17.42
C THR A 2 3.12 -21.69 16.27
N THR A 3 1.91 -21.87 15.76
CA THR A 3 1.30 -20.99 14.76
C THR A 3 -0.11 -20.66 15.22
N ILE A 4 -0.42 -19.37 15.21
CA ILE A 4 -1.70 -18.82 15.65
C ILE A 4 -2.31 -18.10 14.46
N VAL A 5 -3.49 -18.54 14.04
CA VAL A 5 -4.29 -17.85 13.02
C VAL A 5 -5.25 -16.92 13.75
N LEU A 6 -4.92 -15.62 13.78
CA LEU A 6 -5.76 -14.59 14.39
C LEU A 6 -6.92 -14.21 13.45
N SER A 7 -6.64 -14.20 12.15
CA SER A 7 -7.63 -14.00 11.09
C SER A 7 -7.16 -14.65 9.79
N ASN A 8 -8.09 -15.25 9.06
CA ASN A 8 -7.90 -15.65 7.67
C ASN A 8 -9.19 -15.39 6.89
N GLY A 9 -9.72 -14.18 7.03
CA GLY A 9 -11.01 -13.78 6.49
C GLY A 9 -12.16 -14.70 6.91
N HIS A 10 -12.95 -15.12 5.93
CA HIS A 10 -14.12 -15.99 6.13
C HIS A 10 -13.78 -17.50 6.04
N LEU A 11 -12.53 -17.84 5.76
CA LEU A 11 -12.09 -19.23 5.65
C LEU A 11 -12.03 -19.84 7.06
N ARG A 12 -12.99 -20.71 7.34
CA ARG A 12 -12.96 -21.56 8.53
C ARG A 12 -12.22 -22.84 8.18
N SER A 13 -11.00 -22.98 8.68
CA SER A 13 -10.23 -24.21 8.57
C SER A 13 -10.24 -24.95 9.89
N GLU A 14 -10.39 -26.27 9.84
CA GLU A 14 -10.39 -27.12 11.04
C GLU A 14 -8.99 -27.26 11.66
N THR A 15 -7.95 -27.03 10.85
CA THR A 15 -6.54 -27.12 11.25
C THR A 15 -5.77 -25.88 10.82
N VAL A 16 -4.65 -25.62 11.51
CA VAL A 16 -3.70 -24.57 11.12
C VAL A 16 -3.11 -24.83 9.74
N GLU A 17 -2.74 -26.07 9.45
CA GLU A 17 -2.19 -26.46 8.15
C GLU A 17 -3.14 -26.10 7.01
N ALA A 18 -4.42 -26.46 7.14
CA ALA A 18 -5.44 -26.12 6.13
C ALA A 18 -5.71 -24.61 6.03
N ALA A 19 -5.47 -23.84 7.09
CA ALA A 19 -5.55 -22.38 7.03
C ALA A 19 -4.37 -21.78 6.25
N ILE A 20 -3.16 -22.32 6.46
CA ILE A 20 -1.95 -21.90 5.75
C ILE A 20 -2.04 -22.26 4.26
N ASP A 21 -2.46 -23.49 3.95
CA ASP A 21 -2.67 -23.95 2.58
C ASP A 21 -3.65 -23.04 1.84
N ALA A 22 -4.81 -22.78 2.43
CA ALA A 22 -5.82 -21.93 1.82
C ALA A 22 -5.35 -20.47 1.63
N LEU A 23 -4.55 -19.94 2.56
CA LEU A 23 -3.96 -18.61 2.38
C LEU A 23 -2.95 -18.59 1.22
N ILE A 24 -2.12 -19.63 1.09
CA ILE A 24 -1.15 -19.76 0.00
C ILE A 24 -1.88 -19.88 -1.35
N GLU A 25 -2.96 -20.65 -1.42
CA GLU A 25 -3.82 -20.69 -2.62
C GLU A 25 -4.34 -19.30 -2.98
N MET A 26 -4.84 -18.54 -2.00
CA MET A 26 -5.26 -17.16 -2.24
C MET A 26 -4.12 -16.25 -2.71
N LEU A 27 -2.92 -16.38 -2.14
CA LEU A 27 -1.71 -15.66 -2.60
C LEU A 27 -1.29 -16.06 -4.01
N ASN A 28 -1.65 -17.24 -4.49
CA ASN A 28 -1.39 -17.66 -5.86
C ASN A 28 -2.41 -17.12 -6.87
N ASP A 29 -3.63 -16.81 -6.45
CA ASP A 29 -4.69 -16.37 -7.36
C ASP A 29 -4.90 -14.85 -7.33
N HIS A 30 -4.75 -14.22 -6.16
CA HIS A 30 -5.13 -12.84 -5.93
C HIS A 30 -3.92 -11.96 -5.57
N PRO A 31 -3.77 -10.77 -6.17
CA PRO A 31 -2.72 -9.85 -5.80
C PRO A 31 -2.96 -9.30 -4.39
N LEU A 32 -1.90 -9.22 -3.60
CA LEU A 32 -1.90 -8.49 -2.34
C LEU A 32 -2.28 -7.02 -2.59
N ASN A 33 -2.95 -6.41 -1.62
CA ASN A 33 -3.27 -5.00 -1.64
C ASN A 33 -2.04 -4.20 -1.19
N ARG A 34 -1.39 -3.51 -2.14
CA ARG A 34 -0.16 -2.77 -1.89
C ARG A 34 -0.31 -1.67 -0.83
N LEU A 35 -1.53 -1.19 -0.56
CA LEU A 35 -1.79 -0.25 0.54
C LEU A 35 -1.40 -0.81 1.92
N PHE A 36 -1.27 -2.12 2.06
CA PHE A 36 -0.85 -2.77 3.30
C PHE A 36 0.65 -2.78 3.53
N GLU A 37 1.48 -2.38 2.55
CA GLU A 37 2.93 -2.21 2.75
C GLU A 37 3.24 -1.26 3.92
N LYS A 38 2.38 -0.25 4.15
CA LYS A 38 2.53 0.71 5.26
C LYS A 38 2.29 0.12 6.66
N TYR A 39 1.82 -1.12 6.75
CA TYR A 39 1.54 -1.84 8.01
C TYR A 39 2.54 -2.97 8.27
N GLY A 40 3.81 -2.78 7.89
CA GLY A 40 4.88 -3.76 8.13
C GLY A 40 5.22 -4.65 6.93
N ASP A 41 5.00 -4.16 5.70
CA ASP A 41 5.38 -4.84 4.45
C ASP A 41 4.98 -6.32 4.36
N PHE A 42 3.78 -6.63 4.88
CA PHE A 42 3.17 -7.94 5.01
C PHE A 42 3.86 -8.96 5.94
N VAL A 43 5.12 -8.72 6.30
CA VAL A 43 5.95 -9.62 7.11
C VAL A 43 6.72 -8.80 8.14
N GLU A 44 6.32 -8.89 9.41
CA GLU A 44 6.94 -8.14 10.50
C GLU A 44 7.63 -9.08 11.50
N ARG A 45 8.87 -8.74 11.87
CA ARG A 45 9.60 -9.42 12.95
C ARG A 45 9.11 -8.87 14.29
N ASP A 46 9.04 -9.72 15.31
CA ASP A 46 8.54 -9.41 16.66
C ASP A 46 7.00 -9.35 16.75
N ALA A 47 6.37 -10.51 16.55
CA ALA A 47 4.91 -10.63 16.51
C ALA A 47 4.21 -10.00 17.72
N ARG A 48 3.42 -8.97 17.41
CA ARG A 48 2.46 -8.36 18.32
C ARG A 48 1.05 -8.71 17.87
N ASN A 49 0.11 -8.75 18.80
CA ASN A 49 -1.29 -8.86 18.45
C ASN A 49 -1.78 -7.57 17.75
N LEU A 50 -3.04 -7.56 17.28
CA LEU A 50 -3.64 -6.40 16.62
C LEU A 50 -3.71 -5.13 17.52
N ARG A 51 -3.43 -5.25 18.82
CA ARG A 51 -3.35 -4.14 19.79
C ARG A 51 -1.91 -3.69 20.06
N GLY A 52 -0.91 -4.30 19.43
CA GLY A 52 0.51 -4.00 19.66
C GLY A 52 1.11 -4.69 20.89
N GLU A 53 0.41 -5.65 21.50
CA GLU A 53 0.86 -6.38 22.69
C GLU A 53 1.62 -7.65 22.29
N TRP A 54 2.62 -8.04 23.09
CA TRP A 54 3.33 -9.30 22.88
C TRP A 54 2.39 -10.50 23.01
N LEU A 55 2.50 -11.45 22.09
CA LEU A 55 1.81 -12.73 22.20
C LEU A 55 2.61 -13.67 23.10
N GLU A 56 2.12 -13.89 24.31
CA GLU A 56 2.70 -14.86 25.24
C GLU A 56 2.74 -16.26 24.61
N GLY A 57 3.88 -16.94 24.73
CA GLY A 57 4.08 -18.31 24.22
C GLY A 57 4.54 -18.43 22.76
N VAL A 58 4.82 -17.32 22.07
CA VAL A 58 5.35 -17.33 20.69
C VAL A 58 6.60 -16.45 20.58
N GLU A 59 7.66 -16.80 21.31
CA GLU A 59 8.95 -16.12 21.22
C GLU A 59 9.54 -16.25 19.80
N ASN A 60 10.19 -15.19 19.33
CA ASN A 60 10.83 -15.09 18.00
C ASN A 60 9.86 -15.34 16.83
N ALA A 61 8.58 -15.04 17.02
CA ALA A 61 7.57 -15.24 15.98
C ALA A 61 7.58 -14.11 14.95
N ILE A 62 7.17 -14.48 13.74
CA ILE A 62 6.94 -13.57 12.61
C ILE A 62 5.44 -13.38 12.46
N SER A 63 5.05 -12.12 12.27
CA SER A 63 3.68 -11.72 11.96
C SER A 63 3.51 -11.59 10.46
N PHE A 64 2.44 -12.19 9.94
CA PHE A 64 1.99 -12.09 8.56
C PHE A 64 0.64 -11.37 8.55
N PHE A 65 0.60 -10.18 7.98
CA PHE A 65 -0.60 -9.34 8.01
C PHE A 65 -0.85 -8.68 6.66
N GLY A 66 -2.08 -8.76 6.16
CA GLY A 66 -2.39 -8.17 4.88
C GLY A 66 -3.83 -8.33 4.44
N ASN A 67 -4.08 -7.90 3.22
CA ASN A 67 -5.34 -8.06 2.52
C ASN A 67 -5.06 -8.18 1.02
N PHE A 68 -6.08 -8.57 0.26
CA PHE A 68 -6.02 -8.70 -1.19
C PHE A 68 -6.61 -7.46 -1.87
N PHE A 69 -6.14 -7.16 -3.08
CA PHE A 69 -6.54 -5.94 -3.79
C PHE A 69 -7.97 -6.05 -4.34
N ASP A 70 -8.34 -7.24 -4.81
CA ASP A 70 -9.62 -7.53 -5.46
C ASP A 70 -10.63 -8.24 -4.53
N ARG A 71 -10.24 -8.50 -3.28
CA ARG A 71 -11.07 -9.20 -2.28
C ARG A 71 -10.92 -8.57 -0.90
N SER A 72 -12.04 -8.46 -0.18
CA SER A 72 -12.02 -8.09 1.23
C SER A 72 -11.73 -9.32 2.09
N HIS A 73 -10.45 -9.69 2.20
CA HIS A 73 -9.99 -10.86 2.96
C HIS A 73 -8.73 -10.51 3.76
N VAL A 74 -8.93 -9.98 4.96
CA VAL A 74 -7.82 -9.68 5.88
C VAL A 74 -7.28 -10.99 6.45
N PHE A 75 -5.97 -11.18 6.41
CA PHE A 75 -5.27 -12.25 7.10
C PHE A 75 -4.34 -11.69 8.17
N SER A 76 -4.21 -12.41 9.27
CA SER A 76 -3.32 -12.13 10.39
C SER A 76 -2.90 -13.46 11.01
N ILE A 77 -1.65 -13.85 10.77
CA ILE A 77 -1.07 -15.11 11.23
C ILE A 77 0.22 -14.80 11.95
N VAL A 78 0.44 -15.47 13.08
CA VAL A 78 1.69 -15.38 13.83
C VAL A 78 2.30 -16.76 13.93
N SER A 79 3.57 -16.89 13.57
CA SER A 79 4.25 -18.19 13.58
C SER A 79 5.71 -18.11 14.00
N ASN A 80 6.14 -19.04 14.84
CA ASN A 80 7.56 -19.38 15.05
C ASN A 80 7.88 -20.80 14.55
N ASP A 81 6.99 -21.40 13.76
CA ASP A 81 7.24 -22.64 13.06
C ASP A 81 8.04 -22.35 11.78
N PRO A 82 9.30 -22.82 11.67
CA PRO A 82 10.13 -22.54 10.50
C PRO A 82 9.49 -22.96 9.18
N HIS A 83 8.72 -24.06 9.18
CA HIS A 83 8.09 -24.57 7.97
C HIS A 83 6.99 -23.63 7.46
N HIS A 84 6.09 -23.17 8.35
CA HIS A 84 5.05 -22.22 7.99
C HIS A 84 5.63 -20.86 7.60
N VAL A 85 6.63 -20.39 8.36
CA VAL A 85 7.33 -19.13 8.08
C VAL A 85 7.94 -19.13 6.68
N GLU A 86 8.69 -20.17 6.32
CA GLU A 86 9.34 -20.28 5.02
C GLU A 86 8.30 -20.24 3.88
N ARG A 87 7.23 -21.04 4.00
CA ARG A 87 6.18 -21.12 2.98
C ARG A 87 5.43 -19.80 2.79
N LEU A 88 5.05 -19.14 3.89
CA LEU A 88 4.35 -17.86 3.83
C LEU A 88 5.24 -16.74 3.27
N CYS A 89 6.51 -16.67 3.71
CA CYS A 89 7.47 -15.73 3.15
C CYS A 89 7.66 -15.93 1.65
N ALA A 90 7.81 -17.18 1.20
CA ALA A 90 7.96 -17.50 -0.22
C ALA A 90 6.71 -17.11 -1.03
N ALA A 91 5.51 -17.44 -0.54
CA ALA A 91 4.26 -17.12 -1.21
C ALA A 91 4.02 -15.60 -1.30
N ILE A 92 4.28 -14.85 -0.23
CA ILE A 92 4.20 -13.38 -0.22
C ILE A 92 5.23 -12.78 -1.18
N ALA A 93 6.48 -13.25 -1.13
CA ALA A 93 7.52 -12.76 -2.03
C ALA A 93 7.16 -13.01 -3.50
N ALA A 94 6.64 -14.19 -3.84
CA ALA A 94 6.17 -14.51 -5.18
C ALA A 94 4.99 -13.62 -5.61
N ASN A 95 4.02 -13.40 -4.72
CA ASN A 95 2.87 -12.53 -5.00
C ASN A 95 3.31 -11.09 -5.33
N ARG A 96 4.31 -10.56 -4.59
CA ARG A 96 4.86 -9.22 -4.80
C ARG A 96 5.59 -9.03 -6.14
N GLN A 97 5.95 -10.11 -6.81
CA GLN A 97 6.55 -10.05 -8.16
C GLN A 97 5.50 -10.10 -9.28
N ARG A 98 4.22 -10.28 -8.94
CA ARG A 98 3.17 -10.38 -9.95
C ARG A 98 2.94 -9.03 -10.65
N PRO A 99 2.66 -9.03 -11.97
CA PRO A 99 2.35 -7.80 -12.70
C PRO A 99 1.16 -7.02 -12.14
N ASP A 100 0.11 -7.71 -11.70
CA ASP A 100 -1.10 -7.11 -11.12
C ASP A 100 -0.87 -6.49 -9.73
N TYR A 101 0.09 -7.00 -8.97
CA TYR A 101 0.59 -6.36 -7.75
C TYR A 101 1.45 -5.13 -8.08
N LEU A 102 2.44 -5.28 -8.96
CA LEU A 102 3.38 -4.21 -9.32
C LEU A 102 2.70 -3.02 -10.01
N ARG A 103 1.59 -3.26 -10.71
CA ARG A 103 0.76 -2.22 -11.32
C ARG A 103 0.04 -1.35 -10.31
N GLN A 104 -0.14 -1.81 -9.06
CA GLN A 104 -0.70 -0.98 -7.99
C GLN A 104 0.32 0.09 -7.56
N PRO A 105 -0.10 1.35 -7.37
CA PRO A 105 0.81 2.38 -6.87
C PRO A 105 1.26 2.05 -5.44
N PRO A 106 2.49 2.44 -5.07
CA PRO A 106 2.95 2.33 -3.68
C PRO A 106 2.07 3.16 -2.74
N PRO A 107 2.04 2.86 -1.43
CA PRO A 107 1.33 3.67 -0.45
C PRO A 107 1.75 5.13 -0.51
N TYR A 108 0.74 6.00 -0.50
CA TYR A 108 0.94 7.44 -0.42
C TYR A 108 1.41 7.84 0.99
N ASP A 109 2.46 8.66 1.04
CA ASP A 109 3.02 9.22 2.28
C ASP A 109 2.76 10.74 2.28
N PRO A 110 1.94 11.26 3.21
CA PRO A 110 1.60 12.67 3.26
C PRO A 110 2.82 13.57 3.50
N ASP A 111 3.84 13.09 4.22
CA ASP A 111 5.01 13.89 4.61
C ASP A 111 5.94 14.17 3.42
N LYS A 112 5.75 13.44 2.32
CA LYS A 112 6.52 13.60 1.08
C LYS A 112 5.93 14.63 0.13
N LEU A 113 4.71 15.12 0.39
CA LEU A 113 4.06 16.15 -0.42
C LEU A 113 4.43 17.55 0.06
N VAL A 114 4.90 18.37 -0.88
CA VAL A 114 5.06 19.80 -0.71
C VAL A 114 3.97 20.52 -1.52
N ILE A 115 3.25 21.42 -0.85
CA ILE A 115 2.19 22.25 -1.42
C ILE A 115 2.70 23.70 -1.45
N GLU A 116 3.12 24.17 -2.62
CA GLU A 116 3.57 25.55 -2.80
C GLU A 116 2.43 26.41 -3.36
N ARG A 117 1.91 27.32 -2.53
CA ARG A 117 0.82 28.24 -2.92
C ARG A 117 1.38 29.52 -3.50
N LYS A 118 0.99 29.84 -4.73
CA LYS A 118 1.35 31.05 -5.46
C LYS A 118 0.13 31.93 -5.64
N ARG A 119 0.24 33.20 -5.28
CA ARG A 119 -0.85 34.17 -5.39
C ARG A 119 -0.51 35.23 -6.43
N PHE A 120 -1.40 35.39 -7.41
CA PHE A 120 -1.25 36.38 -8.48
C PHE A 120 -2.29 37.51 -8.38
N SER A 121 -3.48 37.25 -7.83
CA SER A 121 -4.51 38.27 -7.63
C SER A 121 -5.34 38.02 -6.36
N THR A 122 -6.49 38.67 -6.23
CA THR A 122 -7.45 38.44 -5.13
C THR A 122 -8.46 37.33 -5.40
N ILE A 123 -8.51 36.82 -6.63
CA ILE A 123 -9.47 35.82 -7.09
C ILE A 123 -8.81 34.63 -7.81
N GLN A 124 -7.48 34.69 -8.02
CA GLN A 124 -6.72 33.66 -8.72
C GLN A 124 -5.38 33.40 -8.02
N GLY A 125 -5.19 32.13 -7.66
CA GLY A 125 -3.92 31.58 -7.23
C GLY A 125 -3.58 30.34 -8.04
N GLU A 126 -2.40 29.81 -7.79
CA GLU A 126 -1.98 28.51 -8.28
C GLU A 126 -1.32 27.74 -7.14
N VAL A 127 -1.33 26.42 -7.26
CA VAL A 127 -0.67 25.52 -6.33
C VAL A 127 0.25 24.61 -7.12
N LEU A 128 1.54 24.66 -6.81
CA LEU A 128 2.52 23.71 -7.31
C LEU A 128 2.61 22.55 -6.32
N LEU A 129 2.34 21.35 -6.80
CA LEU A 129 2.50 20.11 -6.05
C LEU A 129 3.81 19.43 -6.43
N THR A 130 4.60 19.10 -5.42
CA THR A 130 5.86 18.36 -5.55
C THR A 130 5.83 17.18 -4.58
N TYR A 131 6.21 15.99 -5.02
CA TYR A 131 6.25 14.78 -4.19
C TYR A 131 7.64 14.15 -4.27
N GLU A 132 8.28 13.90 -3.12
CA GLU A 132 9.70 13.48 -3.06
C GLU A 132 10.64 14.39 -3.88
N GLY A 133 10.39 15.70 -3.88
CA GLY A 133 11.19 16.66 -4.67
C GLY A 133 10.92 16.62 -6.18
N GLN A 134 10.05 15.73 -6.67
CA GLN A 134 9.64 15.67 -8.07
C GLN A 134 8.33 16.44 -8.30
N ARG A 135 8.31 17.29 -9.33
CA ARG A 135 7.10 18.02 -9.70
C ARG A 135 5.99 17.04 -10.10
N ILE A 136 4.87 17.09 -9.39
CA ILE A 136 3.61 16.56 -9.89
C ILE A 136 3.14 17.54 -10.96
N GLU A 137 2.46 18.60 -10.59
CA GLU A 137 1.99 19.62 -11.54
C GLU A 137 1.63 20.92 -10.82
N GLN A 138 1.35 21.97 -11.59
CA GLN A 138 0.81 23.23 -11.13
C GLN A 138 -0.66 23.37 -11.54
N TYR A 139 -1.50 23.65 -10.55
CA TYR A 139 -2.95 23.73 -10.69
C TYR A 139 -3.41 25.15 -10.39
N GLY A 140 -4.51 25.58 -11.01
CA GLY A 140 -5.22 26.77 -10.55
C GLY A 140 -5.84 26.53 -9.17
N ASP A 141 -5.76 27.52 -8.29
CA ASP A 141 -6.41 27.53 -6.98
C ASP A 141 -7.39 28.69 -6.91
N THR A 142 -8.63 28.38 -6.52
CA THR A 142 -9.66 29.40 -6.34
C THR A 142 -9.43 30.04 -4.98
N ILE A 143 -8.64 31.11 -4.96
CA ILE A 143 -8.40 31.87 -3.75
C ILE A 143 -9.51 32.91 -3.52
N ARG A 144 -9.89 33.10 -2.27
CA ARG A 144 -10.81 34.13 -1.81
C ARG A 144 -10.15 34.96 -0.73
N LEU A 145 -10.33 36.28 -0.79
CA LEU A 145 -10.00 37.16 0.31
C LEU A 145 -11.17 37.17 1.30
N ASP A 146 -10.93 36.72 2.53
CA ASP A 146 -11.93 36.75 3.59
C ASP A 146 -12.15 38.19 4.12
N GLY A 147 -13.20 38.38 4.92
CA GLY A 147 -13.50 39.67 5.56
C GLY A 147 -12.50 40.11 6.63
N ARG A 148 -11.45 39.31 6.89
CA ARG A 148 -10.36 39.57 7.86
C ARG A 148 -9.03 39.85 7.16
N GLY A 149 -8.99 39.81 5.84
CA GLY A 149 -7.79 40.04 5.02
C GLY A 149 -6.92 38.79 4.80
N ASN A 150 -7.40 37.60 5.14
CA ASN A 150 -6.72 36.33 4.86
C ASN A 150 -7.13 35.78 3.50
N TYR A 151 -6.22 35.07 2.85
CA TYR A 151 -6.50 34.40 1.58
C TYR A 151 -6.77 32.92 1.84
N GLU A 152 -7.92 32.44 1.40
CA GLU A 152 -8.37 31.05 1.53
C GLU A 152 -8.52 30.42 0.15
N GLY A 153 -7.71 29.41 -0.14
CA GLY A 153 -7.87 28.53 -1.31
C GLY A 153 -8.44 27.17 -0.91
N HIS A 154 -8.30 26.17 -1.77
CA HIS A 154 -8.60 24.79 -1.36
C HIS A 154 -7.73 24.36 -0.18
N GLU A 155 -8.32 23.67 0.79
CA GLU A 155 -7.62 23.10 1.95
C GLU A 155 -6.59 22.03 1.52
N ASP A 156 -5.61 21.74 2.38
CA ASP A 156 -4.55 20.78 2.06
C ASP A 156 -5.09 19.37 1.77
N HIS A 157 -6.20 18.95 2.40
CA HIS A 157 -6.82 17.65 2.14
C HIS A 157 -7.22 17.49 0.67
N TYR A 158 -7.71 18.55 0.03
CA TYR A 158 -8.06 18.56 -1.38
C TYR A 158 -6.82 18.31 -2.25
N TRP A 159 -5.71 18.97 -1.93
CA TRP A 159 -4.45 18.81 -2.66
C TRP A 159 -3.80 17.46 -2.45
N HIS A 160 -3.94 16.86 -1.27
CA HIS A 160 -3.55 15.47 -1.03
C HIS A 160 -4.31 14.49 -1.95
N ASP A 161 -5.61 14.69 -2.15
CA ASP A 161 -6.40 13.80 -3.00
C ASP A 161 -6.08 13.98 -4.49
N ILE A 162 -5.79 15.22 -4.93
CA ILE A 162 -5.25 15.48 -6.26
C ILE A 162 -3.89 14.78 -6.45
N ALA A 163 -2.98 14.92 -5.48
CA ALA A 163 -1.66 14.29 -5.54
C ALA A 163 -1.75 12.76 -5.63
N LYS A 164 -2.58 12.11 -4.79
CA LYS A 164 -2.80 10.66 -4.81
C LYS A 164 -3.27 10.18 -6.18
N ARG A 165 -4.28 10.86 -6.76
CA ARG A 165 -4.85 10.49 -8.06
C ARG A 165 -3.80 10.60 -9.17
N ASP A 166 -3.05 11.68 -9.20
CA ASP A 166 -2.08 11.93 -10.25
C ASP A 166 -0.85 11.02 -10.14
N LEU A 167 -0.37 10.75 -8.92
CA LEU A 167 0.68 9.75 -8.68
C LEU A 167 0.23 8.35 -9.09
N ALA A 168 -0.98 7.94 -8.73
CA ALA A 168 -1.53 6.63 -9.12
C ALA A 168 -1.64 6.49 -10.64
N ARG A 169 -2.16 7.52 -11.32
CA ARG A 169 -2.24 7.55 -12.78
C ARG A 169 -0.87 7.44 -13.43
N ARG A 170 0.12 8.24 -13.00
CA ARG A 170 1.49 8.20 -13.53
C ARG A 170 2.17 6.85 -13.31
N HIS A 171 1.95 6.23 -12.15
CA HIS A 171 2.50 4.90 -11.85
C HIS A 171 1.98 3.86 -12.85
N VAL A 172 0.68 3.82 -13.06
CA VAL A 172 0.05 2.89 -14.02
C VAL A 172 0.54 3.17 -15.44
N GLU A 173 0.58 4.44 -15.87
CA GLU A 173 1.09 4.82 -17.20
C GLU A 173 2.56 4.40 -17.40
N ALA A 174 3.40 4.55 -16.38
CA ALA A 174 4.81 4.15 -16.43
C ALA A 174 4.97 2.63 -16.48
N PHE A 175 4.18 1.89 -15.68
CA PHE A 175 4.15 0.44 -15.68
C PHE A 175 3.68 -0.13 -17.03
N ASP A 176 2.55 0.36 -17.55
CA ASP A 176 1.99 -0.12 -18.81
C ASP A 176 2.98 0.15 -19.97
N ARG A 177 3.70 1.28 -19.94
CA ARG A 177 4.77 1.60 -20.90
C ARG A 177 5.97 0.66 -20.81
N SER A 178 6.43 0.30 -19.60
CA SER A 178 7.58 -0.60 -19.44
C SER A 178 7.24 -2.02 -19.90
N MET A 179 6.00 -2.47 -19.69
CA MET A 179 5.51 -3.76 -20.18
C MET A 179 5.49 -3.82 -21.71
N THR A 180 4.94 -2.81 -22.37
CA THR A 180 4.94 -2.74 -23.85
C THR A 180 6.35 -2.71 -24.42
N ALA A 181 7.28 -2.00 -23.78
CA ALA A 181 8.67 -1.95 -24.23
C ALA A 181 9.40 -3.31 -24.09
N SER A 182 9.07 -4.09 -23.05
CA SER A 182 9.62 -5.42 -22.82
C SER A 182 9.16 -6.44 -23.89
N GLU A 183 7.89 -6.38 -24.29
CA GLU A 183 7.31 -7.27 -25.32
C GLU A 183 7.82 -6.97 -26.74
N ALA A 184 8.28 -5.74 -27.00
CA ALA A 184 8.77 -5.31 -28.31
C ALA A 184 10.23 -5.72 -28.61
N LEU A 185 10.97 -6.26 -27.65
CA LEU A 185 12.33 -6.73 -27.86
C LEU A 185 12.33 -8.18 -28.39
N PRO A 186 12.97 -8.47 -29.54
CA PRO A 186 13.07 -9.84 -30.04
C PRO A 186 13.90 -10.70 -29.06
N PRO A 187 13.60 -12.00 -28.92
CA PRO A 187 14.37 -12.88 -28.07
C PRO A 187 15.83 -12.92 -28.56
N THR A 188 16.77 -12.66 -27.64
CA THR A 188 18.22 -12.81 -27.83
C THR A 188 18.63 -14.28 -27.79
#